data_AF-A0A952VL27-F1
#
_entry.id   AF-A0A952VL27-F1
#
_cell.length_a   1.000
_cell.length_b   1.000
_cell.length_c   1.000
_cell.angle_alpha   90.00
_cell.angle_beta   90.00
_cell.angle_gamma   90.00
#
_symmetry.space_group_name_H-M   'P 1'
#
loop_
_entity.id
_entity.type
_entity.pdbx_description
1 polymer ?
#
loop_
_entity_poly.entity_id
_entity_poly.type
_entity_poly.pdbx_seq_one_letter_code
_entity_poly.pdbx_strand_id
1 'polypeptide(L)'
;MERLNRKLSGWANFYQYTDYTATVFSRVDRTVCWKFGHWLARKCRRGFPSLMREHVRAPEPGRATTWVLKGQNSRGWYGEQALRRLATSRKGQFRWRTLEGNPYLIRDEHRTFRESRYADVAFAFSNA
;
A
#
# COMPACT_ATOMS: atom_id res chain seq x y z
N MET A 1 -1.41 -0.42 -15.34
CA MET A 1 -0.86 0.22 -14.11
C MET A 1 -1.95 0.34 -13.06
N GLU A 2 -3.11 0.88 -13.42
CA GLU A 2 -4.28 1.02 -12.55
C GLU A 2 -4.65 -0.22 -11.71
N ARG A 3 -4.75 -1.42 -12.32
CA ARG A 3 -5.05 -2.66 -11.58
C ARG A 3 -4.02 -2.98 -10.49
N LEU A 4 -2.73 -2.71 -10.75
CA LEU A 4 -1.66 -2.90 -9.77
C LEU A 4 -1.79 -1.87 -8.64
N ASN A 5 -2.03 -0.60 -8.98
CA ASN A 5 -2.27 0.45 -7.99
C ASN A 5 -3.47 0.15 -7.09
N ARG A 6 -4.56 -0.40 -7.63
CA ARG A 6 -5.74 -0.83 -6.84
C ARG A 6 -5.36 -1.93 -5.84
N LYS A 7 -4.58 -2.93 -6.25
CA LYS A 7 -4.09 -3.99 -5.34
C LYS A 7 -3.21 -3.42 -4.23
N LEU A 8 -2.27 -2.55 -4.57
CA LEU A 8 -1.39 -1.89 -3.59
C LEU A 8 -2.20 -1.00 -2.62
N SER A 9 -3.21 -0.28 -3.09
CA SER A 9 -4.14 0.45 -2.21
C SER A 9 -4.89 -0.48 -1.27
N GLY A 10 -5.36 -1.64 -1.75
CA GLY A 10 -6.02 -2.65 -0.90
C GLY A 10 -5.09 -3.18 0.19
N TRP A 11 -3.83 -3.48 -0.15
CA TRP A 11 -2.82 -3.92 0.81
C TRP A 11 -2.50 -2.85 1.86
N ALA A 12 -2.34 -1.59 1.42
CA ALA A 12 -2.13 -0.47 2.34
C ALA A 12 -3.29 -0.31 3.34
N ASN A 13 -4.53 -0.40 2.88
CA ASN A 13 -5.72 -0.27 3.72
C ASN A 13 -5.87 -1.44 4.71
N PHE A 14 -5.53 -2.65 4.29
CA PHE A 14 -5.64 -3.85 5.14
C PHE A 14 -4.59 -3.82 6.26
N TYR A 15 -3.33 -3.55 5.91
CA TYR A 15 -2.21 -3.57 6.86
C TYR A 15 -1.98 -2.25 7.59
N GLN A 16 -2.85 -1.24 7.43
CA GLN A 16 -2.63 0.09 8.00
C GLN A 16 -2.48 0.09 9.54
N TYR A 17 -3.08 -0.87 10.24
CA TYR A 17 -3.04 -1.01 11.69
C TYR A 17 -2.03 -2.06 12.18
N THR A 18 -1.08 -2.48 11.34
CA THR A 18 -0.05 -3.42 11.76
C THR A 18 1.24 -2.70 12.16
N ASP A 19 1.95 -3.29 13.12
CA ASP A 19 3.31 -2.89 13.46
C ASP A 19 4.29 -3.32 12.35
N TYR A 20 5.48 -2.70 12.29
CA TYR A 20 6.53 -2.96 11.28
C TYR A 20 6.16 -2.70 9.80
N THR A 21 5.03 -2.05 9.53
CA THR A 21 4.58 -1.69 8.16
C THR A 21 5.64 -0.99 7.34
N ALA A 22 6.40 -0.04 7.90
CA ALA A 22 7.42 0.70 7.17
C ALA A 22 8.49 -0.22 6.55
N THR A 23 8.99 -1.20 7.30
CA THR A 23 10.03 -2.14 6.85
C THR A 23 9.48 -3.09 5.79
N VAL A 24 8.31 -3.67 6.05
CA VAL A 24 7.67 -4.63 5.13
C VAL A 24 7.28 -3.92 3.83
N PHE A 25 6.63 -2.76 3.92
CA PHE A 25 6.24 -1.97 2.75
C PHE A 25 7.44 -1.51 1.93
N SER A 26 8.55 -1.15 2.57
CA SER A 26 9.78 -0.80 1.85
C SER A 26 10.35 -1.98 1.04
N ARG A 27 10.33 -3.19 1.61
CA ARG A 27 10.75 -4.42 0.91
C ARG A 27 9.82 -4.77 -0.25
N VAL A 28 8.52 -4.65 -0.03
CA VAL A 28 7.51 -4.88 -1.08
C VAL A 28 7.64 -3.85 -2.20
N ASP A 29 7.77 -2.57 -1.86
CA ASP A 29 7.97 -1.47 -2.83
C ASP A 29 9.19 -1.73 -3.71
N ARG A 30 10.33 -2.12 -3.13
CA ARG A 30 11.54 -2.47 -3.88
C ARG A 30 11.25 -3.63 -4.84
N THR A 31 10.63 -4.71 -4.35
CA THR A 31 10.32 -5.89 -5.17
C THR A 31 9.37 -5.56 -6.33
N VAL A 32 8.31 -4.80 -6.05
CA VAL A 32 7.33 -4.38 -7.06
C VAL A 32 7.99 -3.46 -8.09
N CYS A 33 8.84 -2.52 -7.66
CA CYS A 33 9.60 -1.64 -8.55
C CYS A 33 10.44 -2.42 -9.57
N TRP A 34 11.23 -3.40 -9.10
CA TRP A 34 12.07 -4.22 -9.98
C TRP A 34 11.25 -5.13 -10.89
N LYS A 35 10.25 -5.84 -10.35
CA LYS A 35 9.38 -6.71 -11.16
C LYS A 35 8.64 -5.93 -12.24
N PHE A 36 8.15 -4.74 -11.88
CA PHE A 36 7.46 -3.86 -12.81
C PHE A 36 8.39 -3.35 -13.92
N GLY A 37 9.58 -2.87 -13.56
CA GLY A 37 10.55 -2.38 -14.54
C GLY A 37 11.04 -3.48 -15.49
N HIS A 38 11.31 -4.70 -14.98
CA HIS A 38 11.67 -5.83 -15.85
C HIS A 38 10.53 -6.26 -16.77
N TRP A 39 9.30 -6.28 -16.26
CA TRP A 39 8.12 -6.55 -17.09
C TRP A 39 7.96 -5.49 -18.19
N LEU A 40 8.13 -4.21 -17.84
CA LEU A 40 8.04 -3.11 -18.80
C LEU A 40 9.15 -3.20 -19.87
N ALA A 41 10.38 -3.51 -19.47
CA ALA A 41 11.50 -3.73 -20.38
C ALA A 41 11.23 -4.84 -21.40
N ARG A 42 10.68 -5.97 -20.95
CA ARG A 42 10.25 -7.06 -21.85
C ARG A 42 9.14 -6.62 -22.78
N LYS A 43 8.13 -5.90 -22.27
CA LYS A 43 6.98 -5.46 -23.07
C LYS A 43 7.36 -4.46 -24.16
N CYS A 44 8.23 -3.50 -23.83
CA CYS A 44 8.66 -2.46 -24.76
C CYS A 44 9.85 -2.89 -25.64
N ARG A 45 10.44 -4.08 -25.42
CA ARG A 45 11.68 -4.55 -26.07
C ARG A 45 12.83 -3.52 -26.02
N ARG A 46 12.90 -2.76 -24.92
CA ARG A 46 13.92 -1.72 -24.69
C ARG A 46 14.78 -2.08 -23.49
N GLY A 47 15.99 -1.54 -23.46
CA GLY A 47 16.90 -1.70 -22.33
C GLY A 47 16.29 -1.17 -21.02
N PHE A 48 16.46 -1.93 -19.93
CA PHE A 48 15.97 -1.51 -18.61
C PHE A 48 16.50 -0.12 -18.16
N PRO A 49 17.79 0.23 -18.37
CA PRO A 49 18.31 1.54 -17.96
C PRO A 49 17.67 2.72 -18.71
N SER A 50 17.39 2.56 -20.02
CA SER A 50 16.79 3.62 -20.83
C SER A 50 15.34 3.87 -20.41
N LEU A 51 14.59 2.80 -20.08
CA LEU A 51 13.24 2.92 -19.55
C LEU A 51 13.21 3.57 -18.17
N MET A 52 14.16 3.23 -17.27
CA MET A 52 14.24 3.91 -15.97
C MET A 52 14.46 5.41 -16.15
N ARG A 53 15.38 5.82 -17.03
CA ARG A 53 15.68 7.24 -17.25
C ARG A 53 14.47 8.04 -17.77
N GLU A 54 13.61 7.41 -18.54
CA GLU A 54 12.43 8.05 -19.14
C GLU A 54 11.22 8.06 -18.20
N HIS A 55 11.01 6.96 -17.47
CA HIS A 55 9.76 6.73 -16.71
C HIS A 55 9.93 6.86 -15.20
N VAL A 56 11.14 6.80 -14.65
CA VAL A 56 11.36 7.04 -13.22
C VAL A 56 11.57 8.53 -13.03
N ARG A 57 10.58 9.18 -12.41
CA ARG A 57 10.68 10.60 -12.07
C ARG A 57 11.37 10.77 -10.72
N ALA A 58 12.21 11.81 -10.64
CA ALA A 58 12.77 12.25 -9.37
C ALA A 58 11.61 12.62 -8.42
N PRO A 59 11.70 12.23 -7.14
CA PRO A 59 10.68 12.58 -6.18
C PRO A 59 10.63 14.10 -5.98
N GLU A 60 9.42 14.65 -5.92
CA GLU A 60 9.21 15.94 -5.27
C GLU A 60 9.65 15.88 -3.80
N PRO A 61 10.04 17.00 -3.17
CA PRO A 61 10.40 17.02 -1.76
C PRO A 61 9.30 16.39 -0.90
N GLY A 62 9.65 15.34 -0.13
CA GLY A 62 8.70 14.59 0.70
C GLY A 62 7.89 13.50 -0.02
N ARG A 63 8.07 13.31 -1.33
CA ARG A 63 7.57 12.16 -2.08
C ARG A 63 8.70 11.17 -2.35
N ALA A 64 8.36 9.93 -2.68
CA ALA A 64 9.35 8.89 -2.94
C ALA A 64 9.45 8.59 -4.44
N THR A 65 10.66 8.28 -4.92
CA THR A 65 10.93 7.98 -6.34
C THR A 65 9.97 6.92 -6.85
N THR A 66 9.34 7.18 -8.01
CA THR A 66 8.22 6.38 -8.50
C THR A 66 8.24 6.25 -10.03
N TRP A 67 7.80 5.10 -10.54
CA TRP A 67 7.54 4.88 -11.97
C TRP A 67 6.31 5.65 -12.41
N VAL A 68 6.43 6.48 -13.45
CA VAL A 68 5.36 7.24 -14.08
C VAL A 68 5.22 6.77 -15.52
N LEU A 69 4.02 6.39 -15.91
CA LEU A 69 3.70 5.99 -17.28
C LEU A 69 2.56 6.83 -17.81
N LYS A 70 2.69 7.27 -19.06
CA LYS A 70 1.58 7.84 -19.83
C LYS A 70 0.73 6.70 -20.37
N GLY A 71 -0.58 6.77 -20.19
CA GLY A 71 -1.47 5.78 -20.76
C GLY A 71 -2.94 6.10 -20.55
N GLN A 72 -3.78 5.31 -21.20
CA GLN A 72 -5.22 5.40 -21.05
C GLN A 72 -5.66 4.67 -19.78
N ASN A 73 -6.39 5.37 -18.91
CA ASN A 73 -7.06 4.78 -17.76
C ASN A 73 -8.27 3.95 -18.21
N SER A 74 -8.76 3.07 -17.33
CA SER A 74 -9.99 2.29 -17.56
C SER A 74 -11.24 3.16 -17.83
N ARG A 75 -11.18 4.45 -17.51
CA ARG A 75 -12.22 5.46 -17.76
C ARG A 75 -12.05 6.21 -19.10
N GLY A 76 -11.15 5.76 -19.98
CA GLY A 76 -10.89 6.36 -21.29
C GLY A 76 -10.00 7.61 -21.27
N TRP A 77 -9.69 8.17 -20.09
CA TRP A 77 -8.81 9.32 -19.93
C TRP A 77 -7.34 8.99 -20.19
N TYR A 78 -6.67 9.80 -21.00
CA TYR A 78 -5.22 9.71 -21.24
C TYR A 78 -4.49 10.60 -20.25
N GLY A 79 -3.57 10.03 -19.46
CA GLY A 79 -2.84 10.81 -18.46
C GLY A 79 -1.57 10.11 -17.97
N GLU A 80 -0.78 10.86 -17.21
CA GLU A 80 0.34 10.30 -16.46
C GLU A 80 -0.18 9.60 -15.21
N GLN A 81 0.22 8.35 -15.02
CA GLN A 81 -0.11 7.58 -13.83
C GLN A 81 1.18 7.15 -13.14
N ALA A 82 1.27 7.48 -11.86
CA ALA A 82 2.37 7.07 -11.00
C ALA A 82 2.06 5.70 -10.36
N LEU A 83 3.08 4.87 -10.22
CA LEU A 83 3.01 3.60 -9.49
C LEU A 83 2.82 3.90 -7.99
N ARG A 84 1.75 3.39 -7.39
CA ARG A 84 1.51 3.63 -5.97
C ARG A 84 2.63 2.99 -5.14
N ARG A 85 3.12 3.72 -4.13
CA ARG A 85 4.04 3.19 -3.12
C ARG A 85 3.30 2.89 -1.83
N LEU A 86 3.63 1.76 -1.23
CA LEU A 86 3.07 1.36 0.06
C LEU A 86 3.71 2.18 1.19
N ALA A 87 5.01 2.50 1.09
CA ALA A 87 5.73 3.21 2.14
C ALA A 87 5.17 4.62 2.43
N THR A 88 4.53 5.27 1.46
CA THR A 88 3.91 6.59 1.63
C THR A 88 2.43 6.51 2.07
N SER A 89 1.92 5.31 2.32
CA SER A 89 0.53 5.14 2.76
C SER A 89 0.36 5.50 4.24
N ARG A 90 -0.84 5.97 4.59
CA ARG A 90 -1.19 6.32 5.97
C ARG A 90 -1.01 5.09 6.87
N LYS A 91 -0.23 5.24 7.94
CA LYS A 91 -0.17 4.27 9.03
C LYS A 91 -1.21 4.64 10.08
N GLY A 92 -2.10 3.70 10.39
CA GLY A 92 -3.01 3.80 11.53
C GLY A 92 -2.25 3.48 12.82
N GLN A 93 -2.64 4.12 13.93
CA GLN A 93 -2.07 3.77 15.22
C GLN A 93 -2.74 2.48 15.70
N PHE A 94 -1.94 1.41 15.82
CA PHE A 94 -2.34 0.23 16.58
C PHE A 94 -2.02 0.50 18.05
N ARG A 95 -3.04 0.39 18.92
CA ARG A 95 -2.85 0.48 20.37
C ARG A 95 -3.23 -0.87 20.94
N TRP A 96 -2.24 -1.58 21.48
CA TRP A 96 -2.52 -2.68 22.40
C TRP A 96 -3.34 -2.13 23.55
N ARG A 97 -4.36 -2.88 23.97
CA ARG A 97 -5.22 -2.49 25.08
C ARG A 97 -4.41 -2.56 26.37
N THR A 98 -3.79 -1.46 26.79
CA THR A 98 -3.54 -1.27 28.21
C THR A 98 -4.89 -0.94 28.81
N LEU A 99 -5.48 -1.90 29.52
CA LEU A 99 -6.69 -1.66 30.28
C LEU A 99 -6.41 -0.54 31.27
N GLU A 100 -6.96 0.67 31.06
CA GLU A 100 -6.93 1.74 32.07
C GLU A 100 -7.71 1.36 33.35
N GLY A 101 -8.48 0.28 33.31
CA GLY A 101 -9.23 -0.24 34.44
C GLY A 101 -9.92 -1.58 34.14
N ASN A 102 -10.69 -2.07 35.11
CA ASN A 102 -11.32 -3.38 35.07
C ASN A 102 -12.29 -3.53 33.87
N PRO A 103 -12.12 -4.56 33.01
CA PRO A 103 -12.93 -4.79 31.81
C PRO A 103 -14.40 -5.19 32.07
N TYR A 104 -14.77 -5.49 33.31
CA TYR A 104 -16.14 -5.85 33.69
C TYR A 104 -17.01 -4.67 34.11
N LEU A 105 -16.46 -3.45 34.12
CA LEU A 105 -17.22 -2.25 34.43
C LEU A 105 -17.79 -1.65 33.13
N ILE A 106 -19.11 -1.45 33.09
CA ILE A 106 -19.80 -0.82 31.97
C ILE A 106 -19.39 0.66 31.93
N ARG A 107 -18.89 1.13 30.78
CA ARG A 107 -18.55 2.55 30.54
C ARG A 107 -19.24 3.07 29.28
N ASP A 108 -19.84 4.25 29.38
CA ASP A 108 -20.36 5.07 28.28
C ASP A 108 -19.24 5.87 27.62
N GLU A 109 -18.39 5.22 26.84
CA GLU A 109 -17.41 5.93 26.01
C GLU A 109 -17.76 5.74 24.52
N HIS A 110 -17.96 6.86 23.80
CA HIS A 110 -18.07 6.88 22.33
C HIS A 110 -16.68 6.59 21.73
N ARG A 111 -16.50 5.39 21.17
CA ARG A 111 -15.17 4.90 20.74
C ARG A 111 -14.85 5.26 19.28
N THR A 112 -13.70 5.90 19.05
CA THR A 112 -13.22 6.37 17.72
C THR A 112 -12.23 5.41 17.05
N PHE A 113 -12.05 4.19 17.54
CA PHE A 113 -11.09 3.21 17.02
C PHE A 113 -11.76 1.84 16.74
N ARG A 114 -11.27 1.12 15.71
CA ARG A 114 -11.80 -0.17 15.29
C ARG A 114 -11.14 -1.33 16.03
N GLU A 115 -11.97 -2.19 16.61
CA GLU A 115 -11.58 -3.47 17.23
C GLU A 115 -11.59 -4.58 16.17
N SER A 116 -10.59 -5.45 16.14
CA SER A 116 -10.69 -6.75 15.45
C SER A 116 -10.65 -7.82 16.53
N ARG A 117 -11.79 -8.44 16.86
CA ARG A 117 -11.78 -9.53 17.83
C ARG A 117 -11.09 -10.72 17.20
N TYR A 118 -10.31 -11.47 17.98
CA TYR A 118 -9.67 -12.69 17.50
C TYR A 118 -10.69 -13.65 16.86
N ALA A 119 -11.91 -13.71 17.40
CA ALA A 119 -13.03 -14.44 16.82
C ALA A 119 -13.42 -13.95 15.41
N ASP A 120 -13.47 -12.63 15.18
CA ASP A 120 -13.81 -12.05 13.88
C ASP A 120 -12.73 -12.34 12.84
N VAL A 121 -11.46 -12.30 13.26
CA VAL A 121 -10.30 -12.61 12.40
C VAL A 121 -10.25 -14.12 12.11
N ALA A 122 -10.43 -14.97 13.11
CA ALA A 122 -10.44 -16.42 12.95
C ALA A 122 -11.61 -16.87 12.07
N PHE A 123 -12.80 -16.30 12.24
CA PHE A 123 -13.96 -16.58 11.39
C PHE A 123 -13.70 -16.15 9.95
N ALA A 124 -13.13 -14.96 9.72
CA ALA A 124 -12.79 -14.49 8.38
C ALA A 124 -11.73 -15.37 7.67
N PHE A 125 -10.81 -15.99 8.40
CA PHE A 125 -9.82 -16.93 7.86
C PHE A 125 -10.30 -18.38 7.74
N SER A 126 -11.35 -18.78 8.48
CA SER A 126 -11.89 -20.15 8.46
C SER A 126 -12.68 -20.51 7.19
N ASN A 127 -13.09 -19.51 6.41
CA ASN A 127 -13.85 -19.67 5.16
C ASN A 127 -12.99 -19.46 3.89
N ALA A 128 -11.66 -19.66 3.98
CA ALA A 128 -10.72 -19.53 2.86
C ALA A 128 -10.29 -20.88 2.29
#